data_AF-A0A225VD56-F1
#
_entry.id   AF-A0A225VD56-F1
#
_cell.length_a   1.000
_cell.length_b   1.000
_cell.length_c   1.000
_cell.angle_alpha   90.00
_cell.angle_beta   90.00
_cell.angle_gamma   90.00
#
_symmetry.space_group_name_H-M   'P 1'
#
loop_
_entity.id
_entity.type
_entity.pdbx_description
1 polymer ?
#
loop_
_entity_poly.entity_id
_entity_poly.type
_entity_poly.pdbx_seq_one_letter_code
_entity_poly.pdbx_strand_id
1 'polypeptide(L)'
;GDRVSILAAMNISGFIAWESTPGTFDRNRFREAFRKNVAPLLNHYPLPRSIVILDIAKIHMYRELEELIHSTGALLFFLPPHSSPLNPNEVGFGLLNKALVDASCAPCFSF
;
A
#
# COMPACT_ATOMS: atom_id res chain seq x y z
N GLY A 1 -6.12 4.81 22.82
CA GLY A 1 -6.62 3.83 21.84
C GLY A 1 -5.43 3.15 21.21
N ASP A 2 -5.54 1.85 20.97
CA ASP A 2 -4.46 1.08 20.33
C ASP A 2 -4.27 1.52 18.88
N ARG A 3 -3.02 1.69 18.47
CA ARG A 3 -2.68 2.12 17.10
C ARG A 3 -2.71 0.91 16.17
N VAL A 4 -3.41 1.03 15.05
CA VAL A 4 -3.41 0.06 13.95
C VAL A 4 -2.79 0.73 12.73
N SER A 5 -1.89 0.02 12.04
CA SER A 5 -1.36 0.44 10.74
C SER A 5 -1.94 -0.42 9.63
N ILE A 6 -2.12 0.15 8.45
CA ILE A 6 -2.65 -0.52 7.26
C ILE A 6 -1.65 -0.36 6.12
N LEU A 7 -1.29 -1.47 5.48
CA LEU A 7 -0.71 -1.50 4.14
C LEU A 7 -1.88 -1.60 3.17
N ALA A 8 -1.93 -0.73 2.17
CA ALA A 8 -2.91 -0.81 1.10
C ALA A 8 -2.23 -0.59 -0.25
N ALA A 9 -2.62 -1.40 -1.23
CA ALA A 9 -2.26 -1.21 -2.64
C ALA A 9 -3.52 -0.82 -3.41
N MET A 10 -3.38 0.17 -4.29
CA MET A 10 -4.48 0.65 -5.13
C MET A 10 -4.02 0.88 -6.57
N ASN A 11 -4.98 0.88 -7.47
CA ASN A 11 -4.81 1.37 -8.84
C ASN A 11 -5.90 2.42 -9.12
N ILE A 12 -6.04 2.83 -10.40
CA ILE A 12 -7.04 3.82 -10.82
C ILE A 12 -8.51 3.40 -10.57
N SER A 13 -8.77 2.11 -10.34
CA SER A 13 -10.09 1.57 -10.03
C SER A 13 -10.35 1.43 -8.53
N GLY A 14 -9.36 1.71 -7.67
CA GLY A 14 -9.47 1.65 -6.22
C GLY A 14 -8.49 0.67 -5.57
N PHE A 15 -8.76 0.33 -4.30
CA PHE A 15 -7.94 -0.59 -3.52
C PHE A 15 -8.07 -2.03 -4.06
N ILE A 16 -6.93 -2.70 -4.21
CA ILE A 16 -6.85 -4.07 -4.75
C ILE A 16 -6.31 -5.09 -3.73
N ALA A 17 -5.62 -4.62 -2.69
CA ALA A 17 -5.10 -5.45 -1.62
C ALA A 17 -4.85 -4.59 -0.37
N TRP A 18 -4.99 -5.19 0.81
CA TRP A 18 -4.65 -4.55 2.08
C TRP A 18 -4.24 -5.58 3.15
N GLU A 19 -3.53 -5.14 4.17
CA GLU A 19 -3.19 -5.89 5.38
C GLU A 19 -3.12 -4.91 6.55
N SER A 20 -3.60 -5.29 7.73
CA SER A 20 -3.49 -4.49 8.95
C SER A 20 -2.58 -5.15 9.99
N THR A 21 -1.96 -4.34 10.85
CA THR A 21 -1.15 -4.83 11.96
C THR A 21 -1.32 -3.95 13.19
N PRO A 22 -1.35 -4.52 14.41
CA PRO A 22 -1.23 -3.74 15.63
C PRO A 22 0.15 -3.06 15.69
N GLY A 23 0.16 -1.78 16.04
CA GLY A 23 1.37 -0.96 16.07
C GLY A 23 1.81 -0.51 14.68
N THR A 24 3.12 -0.33 14.49
CA THR A 24 3.71 0.17 13.23
C THR A 24 4.17 -1.01 12.37
N PHE A 25 4.03 -0.92 11.05
CA PHE A 25 4.65 -1.87 10.13
C PHE A 25 6.17 -1.80 10.24
N ASP A 26 6.79 -2.91 10.65
CA ASP A 26 8.21 -3.12 10.44
C ASP A 26 8.48 -3.70 9.04
N ARG A 27 9.77 -3.80 8.67
CA ARG A 27 10.20 -4.33 7.37
C ARG A 27 9.73 -5.76 7.12
N ASN A 28 9.75 -6.62 8.12
CA ASN A 28 9.40 -8.04 7.96
C ASN A 28 7.90 -8.21 7.72
N ARG A 29 7.08 -7.52 8.51
CA ARG A 29 5.62 -7.51 8.34
C ARG A 29 5.23 -6.92 7.00
N PHE A 30 5.89 -5.82 6.58
CA PHE A 30 5.65 -5.22 5.27
C PHE A 30 5.99 -6.21 4.15
N ARG A 31 7.17 -6.85 4.21
CA ARG A 31 7.62 -7.82 3.22
C ARG A 31 6.63 -8.98 3.06
N GLU A 32 6.21 -9.56 4.19
CA GLU A 32 5.28 -10.68 4.20
C GLU A 32 3.93 -10.29 3.61
N ALA A 33 3.36 -9.17 4.07
CA ALA A 33 2.10 -8.64 3.56
C ALA A 33 2.18 -8.33 2.05
N PHE A 34 3.26 -7.69 1.58
CA PHE A 34 3.45 -7.38 0.17
C PHE A 34 3.56 -8.66 -0.67
N ARG A 35 4.38 -9.61 -0.24
CA ARG A 35 4.55 -10.89 -0.93
C ARG A 35 3.25 -11.69 -1.02
N LYS A 36 2.45 -11.68 0.03
CA LYS A 36 1.21 -12.45 0.12
C LYS A 36 0.06 -11.80 -0.65
N ASN A 37 -0.09 -10.49 -0.54
CA ASN A 37 -1.31 -9.80 -0.96
C ASN A 37 -1.12 -8.92 -2.22
N VAL A 38 0.09 -8.42 -2.50
CA VAL A 38 0.35 -7.49 -3.61
C VAL A 38 1.07 -8.17 -4.76
N ALA A 39 2.19 -8.84 -4.49
CA ALA A 39 3.02 -9.47 -5.53
C ALA A 39 2.25 -10.43 -6.47
N PRO A 40 1.29 -11.26 -6.00
CA PRO A 40 0.53 -12.15 -6.87
C PRO A 40 -0.42 -11.43 -7.84
N LEU A 41 -0.69 -10.14 -7.60
CA LEU A 41 -1.55 -9.31 -8.45
C LEU A 41 -0.77 -8.60 -9.56
N LEU A 42 0.57 -8.57 -9.47
CA LEU A 42 1.42 -7.90 -10.43
C LEU A 42 1.52 -8.69 -11.73
N ASN A 43 1.64 -7.96 -12.84
CA ASN A 43 1.86 -8.53 -14.16
C ASN A 43 3.14 -7.98 -14.78
N HIS A 44 3.65 -8.66 -15.81
CA HIS A 44 4.77 -8.14 -16.59
C HIS A 44 4.39 -6.86 -17.35
N TYR A 45 5.32 -5.92 -17.48
CA TYR A 45 5.10 -4.71 -18.28
C TYR A 45 4.99 -5.05 -19.78
N PRO A 46 4.03 -4.47 -20.54
CA PRO A 46 3.14 -3.35 -20.22
C PRO A 46 1.69 -3.73 -19.81
N LEU A 47 1.45 -4.93 -19.28
CA LEU A 47 0.09 -5.34 -18.89
C LEU A 47 -0.47 -4.49 -17.73
N PRO A 48 -1.80 -4.50 -17.48
CA PRO A 48 -2.35 -3.85 -16.30
C PRO A 48 -1.68 -4.33 -15.01
N ARG A 49 -1.45 -3.43 -14.04
CA ARG A 49 -0.75 -3.73 -12.77
C ARG A 49 0.71 -4.17 -12.94
N SER A 50 1.41 -3.58 -13.90
CA SER A 50 2.84 -3.84 -14.16
C SER A 50 3.80 -2.74 -13.70
N ILE A 51 3.29 -1.71 -13.03
CA ILE A 51 4.10 -0.62 -12.48
C ILE A 51 3.75 -0.51 -11.00
N VAL A 52 4.77 -0.59 -10.16
CA VAL A 52 4.69 -0.38 -8.71
C VAL A 52 5.31 0.97 -8.39
N ILE A 53 4.56 1.83 -7.69
CA ILE A 53 5.02 3.13 -7.21
C ILE A 53 4.99 3.08 -5.68
N LEU A 54 6.15 3.28 -5.06
CA LEU A 54 6.29 3.34 -3.59
C LEU A 54 6.79 4.72 -3.15
N ASP A 55 6.46 5.12 -1.93
CA ASP A 55 7.12 6.26 -1.30
C ASP A 55 8.56 5.91 -0.90
N ILE A 56 9.32 6.91 -0.45
CA ILE A 56 10.72 6.74 -0.06
C ILE A 56 10.89 6.31 1.41
N ALA A 57 9.92 5.61 2.00
CA ALA A 57 10.04 5.12 3.37
C ALA A 57 11.17 4.07 3.49
N LYS A 58 11.94 4.15 4.59
CA LYS A 58 13.06 3.23 4.87
C LYS A 58 12.66 1.75 4.92
N ILE A 59 11.39 1.47 5.19
CA ILE A 59 10.85 0.11 5.22
C ILE A 59 10.72 -0.50 3.82
N HIS A 60 10.71 0.30 2.74
CA HIS A 60 10.71 -0.15 1.35
C HIS A 60 12.11 -0.25 0.75
N MET A 61 13.12 0.38 1.37
CA MET A 61 14.50 0.44 0.88
C MET A 61 15.27 -0.83 1.23
N TYR A 62 15.00 -1.92 0.51
CA TYR A 62 15.73 -3.18 0.63
C TYR A 62 15.67 -4.00 -0.66
N ARG A 63 16.80 -4.65 -0.97
CA ARG A 63 17.03 -5.32 -2.27
C ARG A 63 16.01 -6.42 -2.54
N GLU A 64 15.60 -7.16 -1.52
CA GLU A 64 14.68 -8.28 -1.68
C GLU A 64 13.27 -7.84 -2.13
N LEU A 65 12.87 -6.60 -1.87
CA LEU A 65 11.62 -6.05 -2.40
C LEU A 65 11.72 -5.81 -3.90
N GLU A 66 12.84 -5.21 -4.33
CA GLU A 66 13.10 -4.88 -5.73
C GLU A 66 13.20 -6.17 -6.55
N GLU A 67 13.95 -7.16 -6.06
CA GLU A 67 14.05 -8.49 -6.64
C GLU A 67 12.68 -9.17 -6.75
N LEU A 68 11.85 -9.10 -5.71
CA LEU A 68 10.50 -9.65 -5.72
C LEU A 68 9.65 -9.01 -6.82
N ILE A 69 9.65 -7.68 -6.93
CA ILE A 69 8.85 -6.96 -7.94
C ILE A 69 9.36 -7.28 -9.35
N HIS A 70 10.67 -7.19 -9.57
CA HIS A 70 11.26 -7.49 -10.87
C HIS A 70 11.05 -8.95 -11.30
N SER A 71 10.98 -9.90 -10.35
CA SER A 71 10.68 -11.31 -10.66
C SER A 71 9.28 -11.52 -11.27
N THR A 72 8.35 -10.59 -11.07
CA THR A 72 7.02 -10.58 -11.71
C THR A 72 7.02 -9.98 -13.12
N GLY A 73 8.14 -9.37 -13.54
CA GLY A 73 8.25 -8.57 -14.77
C GLY A 73 7.68 -7.16 -14.64
N ALA A 74 7.27 -6.74 -13.44
CA ALA A 74 6.81 -5.38 -13.17
C ALA A 74 7.99 -4.40 -12.98
N LEU A 75 7.73 -3.13 -13.26
CA LEU A 75 8.67 -2.03 -13.03
C LEU A 75 8.44 -1.42 -11.64
N LEU A 76 9.53 -0.99 -10.99
CA LEU A 76 9.49 -0.29 -9.70
C LEU A 76 9.95 1.16 -9.85
N PHE A 77 9.15 2.09 -9.33
CA PHE A 77 9.49 3.50 -9.20
C PHE A 77 9.31 3.96 -7.75
N PHE A 78 10.22 4.83 -7.30
CA PHE A 78 10.09 5.54 -6.04
C PHE A 78 9.69 6.99 -6.29
N LEU A 79 8.78 7.50 -5.45
CA LEU A 79 8.36 8.89 -5.50
C LEU A 79 9.53 9.84 -5.13
N PRO A 80 9.63 11.04 -5.74
CA PRO A 80 10.64 12.03 -5.35
C PRO A 80 10.50 12.46 -3.88
N PRO A 81 11.60 12.87 -3.22
CA PRO A 81 11.52 13.48 -1.90
C PRO A 81 10.61 14.71 -1.91
N HIS A 82 9.75 14.85 -0.90
CA HIS A 82 8.76 15.93 -0.74
C HIS A 82 7.53 15.90 -1.66
N SER A 83 7.27 14.80 -2.38
CA SER A 83 6.06 14.64 -3.20
C SER A 83 4.86 14.03 -2.45
N SER A 84 4.82 14.07 -1.11
CA SER A 84 3.70 13.57 -0.30
C SER A 84 2.32 13.95 -0.86
N PRO A 85 2.01 15.23 -1.12
CA PRO A 85 0.69 15.60 -1.66
C PRO A 85 0.38 15.07 -3.08
N LEU A 86 1.33 14.41 -3.77
CA LEU A 86 1.16 13.80 -5.09
C LEU A 86 1.10 12.27 -5.06
N ASN A 87 1.19 11.63 -3.89
CA ASN A 87 1.03 10.19 -3.77
C ASN A 87 -0.47 9.82 -3.93
N PRO A 88 -0.89 9.06 -4.96
CA PRO A 88 -2.28 8.63 -5.09
C PRO A 88 -2.76 7.84 -3.87
N ASN A 89 -1.84 7.15 -3.19
CA ASN A 89 -2.12 6.51 -1.91
C ASN A 89 -2.45 7.54 -0.82
N GLU A 90 -1.85 8.73 -0.76
CA GLU A 90 -2.22 9.74 0.26
C GLU A 90 -3.63 10.29 0.04
N VAL A 91 -4.08 10.45 -1.21
CA VAL A 91 -5.46 10.82 -1.51
C VAL A 91 -6.42 9.67 -1.15
N GLY A 92 -6.09 8.43 -1.52
CA GLY A 92 -6.86 7.24 -1.17
C GLY A 92 -6.91 6.96 0.34
N PHE A 93 -5.78 7.07 1.03
CA PHE A 93 -5.66 6.97 2.49
C PHE A 93 -6.32 8.15 3.20
N GLY A 94 -6.34 9.34 2.61
CA GLY A 94 -7.11 10.48 3.12
C GLY A 94 -8.61 10.18 3.12
N LEU A 95 -9.12 9.59 2.03
CA LEU A 95 -10.51 9.12 1.95
C LEU A 95 -10.79 7.94 2.88
N LEU A 96 -9.88 6.96 2.97
CA LEU A 96 -9.99 5.82 3.88
C LEU A 96 -9.96 6.26 5.35
N ASN A 97 -9.02 7.13 5.73
CA ASN A 97 -8.92 7.68 7.07
C ASN A 97 -10.15 8.50 7.42
N LYS A 98 -10.67 9.31 6.47
CA LYS A 98 -11.94 10.02 6.66
C LYS A 98 -13.09 9.05 6.88
N ALA A 99 -13.22 8.01 6.06
CA ALA A 99 -14.25 6.99 6.22
C ALA A 99 -14.12 6.22 7.54
N LEU A 100 -12.90 5.93 8.01
CA LEU A 100 -12.65 5.28 9.31
C LEU A 100 -12.97 6.19 10.49
N VAL A 101 -12.65 7.48 10.40
CA VAL A 101 -13.03 8.49 11.40
C VAL A 101 -14.55 8.65 11.44
N ASP A 102 -15.18 8.81 10.29
CA ASP A 102 -16.64 8.91 10.15
C ASP A 102 -17.34 7.65 10.68
N ALA A 103 -16.81 6.45 10.41
CA ALA A 103 -17.33 5.19 10.94
C ALA A 103 -17.10 5.04 12.46
N SER A 104 -16.01 5.57 13.01
CA SER A 104 -15.75 5.59 14.45
C SER A 104 -16.57 6.65 15.20
N CYS A 105 -17.08 7.66 14.48
CA CYS A 105 -18.02 8.65 14.98
C CYS A 105 -19.49 8.32 14.68
N ALA A 106 -19.77 7.33 13.82
CA ALA A 106 -21.11 6.87 13.53
C ALA A 106 -21.58 5.90 14.62
N PRO A 107 -22.66 6.21 15.36
CA PRO A 107 -23.31 5.20 16.19
C PRO A 107 -23.91 4.15 15.24
N CYS A 108 -23.47 2.90 15.41
CA CYS A 108 -24.13 1.66 15.00
C CYS A 108 -25.26 1.81 13.96
N PHE A 109 -25.00 1.50 12.68
CA PHE A 109 -26.07 1.15 11.76
C PHE A 109 -25.73 -0.12 10.98
N SER A 110 -26.46 -1.17 11.34
CA SER A 110 -26.75 -2.33 10.52
C SER A 110 -27.39 -1.91 9.20
N PHE A 111 -26.95 -2.51 8.09
CA PHE A 111 -27.79 -3.14 7.07
C PHE A 111 -27.01 -4.28 6.41
#